data_AF-A0A3S1CEW1-F1
#
_entry.id   AF-A0A3S1CEW1-F1
#
_cell.length_a   1.000
_cell.length_b   1.000
_cell.length_c   1.000
_cell.angle_alpha   90.00
_cell.angle_beta   90.00
_cell.angle_gamma   90.00
#
_symmetry.space_group_name_H-M   'P 1'
#
loop_
_entity.id
_entity.type
_entity.pdbx_description
1 polymer ?
#
loop_
_entity_poly.entity_id
_entity_poly.type
_entity_poly.pdbx_seq_one_letter_code
_entity_poly.pdbx_strand_id
1 'polypeptide(L)'
;MPEEEPVNTVVTRLAEQSSIFSSVDPSQIPLMTYDILGQNSEPANFFTVERDTGVVRLARTMDREQICEARRVCQVSFNVAIQAAAVPFSTVASVNVILTDINDMPPRFPARDVVLEVSEGVKVGKEMKISGAVDGDSNPEFTVRHYNTTPTLDMFSIHPTENPDGSSTINLRLEKELDRERKDQYIFNIIAYDGGNPSMSDYLRVTVQVTDDNDNSPEFQRAKYDFSINEDEQIGAV
;
A
#
# COMPACT_ATOMS: atom_id res chain seq x y z
N MET A 1 -1.79 -14.68 15.20
CA MET A 1 -0.40 -14.30 15.50
C MET A 1 0.00 -13.22 14.52
N PRO A 2 0.81 -12.23 14.91
CA PRO A 2 1.38 -11.28 13.97
C PRO A 2 2.17 -12.00 12.88
N GLU A 3 2.22 -11.41 11.70
CA GLU A 3 3.19 -11.77 10.67
C GLU A 3 4.62 -11.37 11.05
N GLU A 4 5.60 -11.78 10.25
CA GLU A 4 7.03 -11.49 10.45
C GLU A 4 7.59 -11.87 11.84
N GLU A 5 6.86 -12.71 12.57
CA GLU A 5 7.31 -13.30 13.82
C GLU A 5 8.57 -14.14 13.58
N PRO A 6 9.58 -14.05 14.48
CA PRO A 6 10.85 -14.74 14.29
C PRO A 6 10.69 -16.26 14.27
N VAL A 7 11.62 -16.92 13.57
CA VAL A 7 11.73 -18.38 13.59
C VAL A 7 11.83 -18.87 15.04
N ASN A 8 11.14 -19.97 15.33
CA ASN A 8 10.92 -20.56 16.64
C ASN A 8 9.87 -19.89 17.53
N THR A 9 9.15 -18.84 17.08
CA THR A 9 7.98 -18.33 17.80
C THR A 9 6.98 -19.46 18.06
N VAL A 10 6.49 -19.57 19.29
CA VAL A 10 5.48 -20.57 19.67
C VAL A 10 4.14 -20.14 19.11
N VAL A 11 3.55 -20.97 18.25
CA VAL A 11 2.25 -20.71 17.63
C VAL A 11 1.13 -21.26 18.52
N THR A 12 1.27 -22.48 18.99
CA THR A 12 0.30 -23.13 19.89
C THR A 12 0.93 -24.31 20.62
N ARG A 13 0.25 -24.79 21.67
CA ARG A 13 0.61 -25.98 22.44
C ARG A 13 -0.54 -26.98 22.34
N LEU A 14 -0.40 -27.98 21.47
CA LEU A 14 -1.50 -28.91 21.18
C LEU A 14 -1.88 -29.75 22.40
N ALA A 15 -0.90 -30.18 23.19
CA ALA A 15 -1.09 -30.94 24.43
C ALA A 15 -1.98 -30.22 25.47
N GLU A 16 -2.10 -28.89 25.38
CA GLU A 16 -2.90 -28.05 26.29
C GLU A 16 -4.31 -27.77 25.75
N GLN A 17 -4.63 -28.18 24.51
CA GLN A 17 -5.92 -27.94 23.90
C GLN A 17 -6.94 -29.00 24.33
N SER A 18 -7.88 -28.59 25.19
CA SER A 18 -8.94 -29.46 25.72
C SER A 18 -9.87 -30.01 24.62
N SER A 19 -10.03 -29.31 23.51
CA SER A 19 -10.84 -29.75 22.36
C SER A 19 -10.29 -31.02 21.70
N ILE A 20 -8.97 -31.22 21.74
CA ILE A 20 -8.30 -32.38 21.13
C ILE A 20 -8.40 -33.60 22.05
N PHE A 21 -8.26 -33.39 23.36
CA PHE A 21 -8.09 -34.45 24.36
C PHE A 21 -9.30 -34.64 25.29
N SER A 22 -10.48 -34.12 24.92
CA SER A 22 -11.69 -34.18 25.76
C SER A 22 -12.11 -35.59 26.21
N SER A 23 -11.76 -36.62 25.43
CA SER A 23 -12.05 -38.03 25.72
C SER A 23 -10.83 -38.85 26.17
N VAL A 24 -9.69 -38.20 26.45
CA VAL A 24 -8.42 -38.84 26.79
C VAL A 24 -8.07 -38.54 28.25
N ASP A 25 -7.65 -39.57 28.99
CA ASP A 25 -7.15 -39.39 30.36
C ASP A 25 -5.90 -38.48 30.35
N PRO A 26 -5.85 -37.40 31.16
CA PRO A 26 -4.71 -36.48 31.20
C PRO A 26 -3.35 -37.15 31.44
N SER A 27 -3.30 -38.27 32.15
CA SER A 27 -2.08 -39.04 32.38
C SER A 27 -1.48 -39.66 31.10
N GLN A 28 -2.28 -39.79 30.04
CA GLN A 28 -1.86 -40.36 28.75
C GLN A 28 -1.36 -39.29 27.78
N ILE A 29 -1.67 -38.00 27.99
CA ILE A 29 -1.27 -36.91 27.09
C ILE A 29 0.26 -36.80 26.95
N PRO A 30 1.07 -36.94 28.02
CA PRO A 30 2.54 -36.94 27.90
C PRO A 30 3.13 -38.13 27.14
N LEU A 31 2.33 -39.17 26.85
CA LEU A 31 2.73 -40.34 26.07
C LEU A 31 2.38 -40.19 24.58
N MET A 32 1.74 -39.09 24.20
CA MET A 32 1.38 -38.79 22.81
C MET A 32 2.59 -38.28 22.05
N THR A 33 2.66 -38.65 20.78
CA THR A 33 3.63 -38.14 19.83
C THR A 33 2.92 -37.37 18.73
N TYR A 34 3.57 -36.32 18.24
CA TYR A 34 3.02 -35.36 17.31
C TYR A 34 3.87 -35.32 16.04
N ASP A 35 3.22 -35.30 14.88
CA ASP A 35 3.89 -35.18 13.58
C ASP A 35 3.03 -34.36 12.61
N ILE A 36 3.65 -33.42 11.89
CA ILE A 36 2.94 -32.59 10.92
C ILE A 36 2.72 -33.38 9.64
N LEU A 37 1.47 -33.50 9.23
CA LEU A 37 1.10 -34.14 7.97
C LEU A 37 1.43 -33.21 6.80
N GLY A 38 2.21 -33.71 5.84
CA GLY A 38 2.57 -32.94 4.65
C GLY A 38 3.60 -31.83 4.91
N GLN A 39 4.51 -32.02 5.87
CA GLN A 39 5.56 -31.05 6.26
C GLN A 39 6.32 -30.37 5.11
N ASN A 40 6.43 -31.00 3.94
CA ASN A 40 7.12 -30.45 2.77
C ASN A 40 6.23 -29.57 1.87
N SER A 41 4.93 -29.45 2.17
CA SER A 41 3.97 -28.66 1.40
C SER A 41 3.60 -27.37 2.13
N GLU A 42 3.32 -26.30 1.37
CA GLU A 42 2.75 -25.09 1.94
C GLU A 42 1.25 -25.33 2.27
N PRO A 43 0.77 -24.86 3.44
CA PRO A 43 1.46 -24.01 4.41
C PRO A 43 2.16 -24.79 5.55
N ALA A 44 2.16 -26.11 5.54
CA ALA A 44 2.70 -26.93 6.65
C ALA A 44 4.22 -26.72 6.87
N ASN A 45 4.97 -26.44 5.80
CA ASN A 45 6.42 -26.16 5.85
C ASN A 45 6.80 -24.88 6.61
N PHE A 46 5.85 -24.00 6.93
CA PHE A 46 6.07 -22.82 7.79
C PHE A 46 6.15 -23.20 9.27
N PHE A 47 5.79 -24.42 9.64
CA PHE A 47 5.67 -24.86 11.02
C PHE A 47 6.56 -26.06 11.31
N THR A 48 6.94 -26.20 12.57
CA THR A 48 7.50 -27.43 13.14
C THR A 48 6.67 -27.82 14.34
N VAL A 49 6.64 -29.12 14.67
CA VAL A 49 6.05 -29.61 15.91
C VAL A 49 7.10 -30.38 16.69
N GLU A 50 7.24 -30.08 17.97
CA GLU A 50 8.08 -30.85 18.87
C GLU A 50 7.38 -32.19 19.19
N ARG A 51 8.05 -33.28 18.83
CA ARG A 51 7.48 -34.63 18.78
C ARG A 51 6.83 -35.08 20.09
N ASP A 52 7.41 -34.73 21.24
CA ASP A 52 7.00 -35.27 22.55
C ASP A 52 6.16 -34.28 23.36
N THR A 53 6.16 -33.00 23.00
CA THR A 53 5.45 -31.93 23.75
C THR A 53 4.24 -31.38 23.00
N GLY A 54 4.17 -31.58 21.68
CA GLY A 54 3.12 -31.01 20.84
C GLY A 54 3.19 -29.49 20.70
N VAL A 55 4.33 -28.88 21.04
CA VAL A 55 4.55 -27.45 20.85
C VAL A 55 4.79 -27.18 19.37
N VAL A 56 3.94 -26.37 18.77
CA VAL A 56 4.07 -25.92 17.38
C VAL A 56 4.85 -24.61 17.36
N ARG A 57 5.87 -24.53 16.51
CA ARG A 57 6.70 -23.34 16.32
C ARG A 57 6.81 -22.95 14.86
N LEU A 58 7.11 -21.69 14.60
CA LEU A 58 7.51 -21.25 13.26
C LEU A 58 8.85 -21.87 12.85
N ALA A 59 8.88 -22.46 11.67
CA ALA A 59 10.08 -22.91 10.96
C ALA A 59 10.69 -21.79 10.10
N ARG A 60 9.82 -20.89 9.61
CA ARG A 60 10.14 -19.79 8.69
C ARG A 60 9.27 -18.58 9.06
N THR A 61 9.73 -17.38 8.74
CA THR A 61 8.91 -16.18 8.80
C THR A 61 7.77 -16.28 7.79
N MET A 62 6.68 -15.57 8.06
CA MET A 62 5.51 -15.51 7.20
C MET A 62 5.19 -14.04 6.96
N ASP A 63 5.24 -13.65 5.69
CA ASP A 63 4.80 -12.36 5.15
C ASP A 63 3.34 -12.52 4.71
N ARG A 64 2.45 -11.76 5.32
CA ARG A 64 1.00 -11.85 5.12
C ARG A 64 0.62 -11.32 3.74
N GLU A 65 1.25 -10.23 3.28
CA GLU A 65 1.06 -9.63 1.96
C GLU A 65 1.46 -10.63 0.86
N GLN A 66 2.52 -11.41 1.08
CA GLN A 66 2.91 -12.47 0.15
C GLN A 66 1.97 -13.68 0.17
N ILE A 67 1.49 -14.11 1.34
CA ILE A 67 0.70 -15.34 1.49
C ILE A 67 -0.78 -15.12 1.11
N CYS A 68 -1.31 -13.94 1.43
CA CYS A 68 -2.74 -13.67 1.40
C CYS A 68 -3.15 -12.51 0.49
N GLU A 69 -2.20 -11.78 -0.10
CA GLU A 69 -2.46 -10.61 -0.94
C GLU A 69 -3.45 -9.65 -0.24
N ALA A 70 -4.45 -9.12 -0.93
CA ALA A 70 -5.42 -8.17 -0.37
C ALA A 70 -6.57 -8.83 0.45
N ARG A 71 -6.40 -10.07 0.96
CA ARG A 71 -7.47 -10.73 1.73
C ARG A 71 -7.66 -10.08 3.11
N ARG A 72 -8.92 -9.81 3.46
CA ARG A 72 -9.30 -9.28 4.79
C ARG A 72 -8.95 -10.18 5.97
N VAL A 73 -9.00 -11.51 5.77
CA VAL A 73 -8.62 -12.49 6.79
C VAL A 73 -7.59 -13.41 6.17
N CYS A 74 -6.37 -13.35 6.71
CA CYS A 74 -5.31 -14.26 6.33
C CYS A 74 -5.32 -15.47 7.27
N GLN A 75 -5.70 -16.63 6.74
CA GLN A 75 -5.72 -17.87 7.50
C GLN A 75 -4.98 -18.97 6.73
N VAL A 76 -4.10 -19.67 7.43
CA VAL A 76 -3.41 -20.86 6.94
C VAL A 76 -3.75 -22.04 7.83
N SER A 77 -3.88 -23.22 7.25
CA SER A 77 -4.22 -24.42 8.01
C SER A 77 -3.37 -25.62 7.61
N PHE A 78 -3.03 -26.42 8.60
CA PHE A 78 -2.29 -27.67 8.42
C PHE A 78 -2.76 -28.71 9.44
N ASN A 79 -2.43 -29.97 9.19
CA ASN A 79 -2.88 -31.08 10.01
C ASN A 79 -1.71 -31.68 10.79
N VAL A 80 -1.96 -32.06 12.04
CA VAL A 80 -1.01 -32.74 12.92
C VAL A 80 -1.59 -34.09 13.30
N ALA A 81 -0.86 -35.16 12.99
CA ALA A 81 -1.16 -36.48 13.49
C ALA A 81 -0.71 -36.58 14.95
N ILE A 82 -1.62 -37.11 15.79
CA ILE A 82 -1.39 -37.32 17.21
C ILE A 82 -1.63 -38.80 17.47
N GLN A 83 -0.62 -39.48 17.98
CA GLN A 83 -0.66 -40.92 18.21
C GLN A 83 0.09 -41.28 19.49
N ALA A 84 -0.40 -42.30 20.21
CA ALA A 84 0.36 -42.94 21.27
C ALA A 84 0.68 -44.38 20.87
N ALA A 85 1.94 -44.80 20.98
CA ALA A 85 2.30 -46.20 20.72
C ALA A 85 1.74 -47.16 21.80
N ALA A 86 1.55 -46.64 23.01
CA ALA A 86 1.09 -47.40 24.18
C ALA A 86 -0.44 -47.45 24.34
N VAL A 87 -1.19 -46.66 23.56
CA VAL A 87 -2.66 -46.53 23.65
C VAL A 87 -3.23 -46.60 22.23
N PRO A 88 -4.33 -47.31 21.96
CA PRO A 88 -4.95 -47.34 20.62
C PRO A 88 -5.69 -46.02 20.31
N PHE A 89 -4.99 -44.90 20.45
CA PHE A 89 -5.48 -43.56 20.17
C PHE A 89 -4.65 -42.97 19.04
N SER A 90 -5.34 -42.64 17.95
CA SER A 90 -4.82 -41.85 16.85
C SER A 90 -5.86 -40.84 16.44
N THR A 91 -5.48 -39.58 16.33
CA THR A 91 -6.36 -38.53 15.83
C THR A 91 -5.57 -37.56 14.95
N VAL A 92 -6.29 -36.74 14.20
CA VAL A 92 -5.72 -35.66 13.40
C VAL A 92 -6.30 -34.35 13.91
N ALA A 93 -5.43 -33.45 14.35
CA ALA A 93 -5.80 -32.10 14.73
C ALA A 93 -5.55 -31.15 13.56
N SER A 94 -6.58 -30.43 13.13
CA SER A 94 -6.43 -29.33 12.18
C SER A 94 -6.08 -28.04 12.93
N VAL A 95 -4.90 -27.51 12.68
CA VAL A 95 -4.42 -26.25 13.25
C VAL A 95 -4.74 -25.14 12.27
N ASN A 96 -5.57 -24.19 12.69
CA ASN A 96 -5.90 -22.99 11.92
C ASN A 96 -5.16 -21.81 12.54
N VAL A 97 -4.24 -21.20 11.77
CA VAL A 97 -3.46 -20.04 12.18
C VAL A 97 -4.01 -18.82 11.45
N ILE A 98 -4.49 -17.84 12.21
CA ILE A 98 -4.86 -16.53 11.68
C ILE A 98 -3.63 -15.62 11.78
N LEU A 99 -3.16 -15.16 10.64
CA LEU A 99 -2.11 -14.15 10.52
C LEU A 99 -2.75 -12.76 10.62
N THR A 100 -2.26 -11.97 11.56
CA THR A 100 -2.68 -10.59 11.78
C THR A 100 -1.63 -9.65 11.20
N ASP A 101 -2.09 -8.65 10.47
CA ASP A 101 -1.29 -7.59 9.88
C ASP A 101 -0.38 -6.91 10.91
N ILE A 102 0.79 -6.47 10.46
CA ILE A 102 1.59 -5.43 11.12
C ILE A 102 1.77 -4.25 10.16
N ASN A 103 2.26 -3.11 10.66
CA ASN A 103 2.51 -1.92 9.85
C ASN A 103 3.96 -1.94 9.33
N ASP A 104 4.23 -2.73 8.30
CA ASP A 104 5.57 -2.90 7.71
C ASP A 104 5.68 -2.49 6.24
N MET A 105 4.58 -2.09 5.59
CA MET A 105 4.57 -1.49 4.26
C MET A 105 4.34 0.03 4.35
N PRO A 106 5.38 0.89 4.38
CA PRO A 106 5.17 2.34 4.47
C PRO A 106 4.43 2.90 3.25
N PRO A 107 3.73 4.04 3.38
CA PRO A 107 3.14 4.75 2.25
C PRO A 107 4.17 5.01 1.14
N ARG A 108 3.76 4.93 -0.12
CA ARG A 108 4.62 5.19 -1.27
C ARG A 108 3.95 6.04 -2.33
N PHE A 109 4.59 7.14 -2.69
CA PHE A 109 4.19 7.89 -3.87
C PHE A 109 4.68 7.21 -5.17
N PRO A 110 3.88 7.23 -6.25
CA PRO A 110 4.29 6.63 -7.53
C PRO A 110 5.44 7.42 -8.21
N ALA A 111 5.63 8.68 -7.84
CA ALA A 111 6.72 9.54 -8.29
C ALA A 111 7.39 10.23 -7.10
N ARG A 112 8.65 10.64 -7.27
CA ARG A 112 9.40 11.39 -6.24
C ARG A 112 9.23 12.91 -6.38
N ASP A 113 8.98 13.34 -7.61
CA ASP A 113 8.77 14.73 -7.97
C ASP A 113 7.67 14.85 -9.02
N VAL A 114 6.94 15.96 -8.97
CA VAL A 114 5.94 16.33 -9.97
C VAL A 114 6.07 17.81 -10.28
N VAL A 115 6.01 18.13 -11.58
CA VAL A 115 5.99 19.50 -12.08
C VAL A 115 4.62 19.78 -12.65
N LEU A 116 3.99 20.86 -12.18
CA LEU A 116 2.71 21.36 -12.67
C LEU A 116 2.94 22.73 -13.30
N GLU A 117 2.49 22.90 -14.53
CA GLU A 117 2.48 24.20 -15.21
C GLU A 117 1.09 24.83 -15.06
N VAL A 118 1.05 26.05 -14.54
CA VAL A 118 -0.20 26.75 -14.22
C VAL A 118 -0.11 28.17 -14.75
N SER A 119 -0.98 28.53 -15.69
CA SER A 119 -1.07 29.91 -16.15
C SER A 119 -1.44 30.85 -15.00
N GLU A 120 -0.82 32.02 -14.96
CA GLU A 120 -1.19 33.05 -13.99
C GLU A 120 -2.64 33.53 -14.13
N GLY A 121 -3.22 33.45 -15.34
CA GLY A 121 -4.61 33.79 -15.64
C GLY A 121 -5.64 32.76 -15.11
N VAL A 122 -5.18 31.68 -14.47
CA VAL A 122 -6.05 30.66 -13.90
C VAL A 122 -6.85 31.22 -12.73
N LYS A 123 -8.17 31.01 -12.77
CA LYS A 123 -9.08 31.44 -11.71
C LYS A 123 -8.82 30.70 -10.39
N VAL A 124 -8.94 31.44 -9.29
CA VAL A 124 -8.99 30.89 -7.93
C VAL A 124 -10.06 29.80 -7.83
N GLY A 125 -9.73 28.72 -7.12
CA GLY A 125 -10.56 27.52 -7.01
C GLY A 125 -10.28 26.45 -8.06
N LYS A 126 -9.37 26.70 -9.01
CA LYS A 126 -8.90 25.65 -9.93
C LYS A 126 -8.23 24.53 -9.15
N GLU A 127 -8.61 23.30 -9.46
CA GLU A 127 -7.99 22.08 -8.92
C GLU A 127 -7.09 21.42 -9.96
N MET A 128 -5.95 20.94 -9.49
CA MET A 128 -4.97 20.13 -10.23
C MET A 128 -4.86 18.79 -9.54
N LYS A 129 -4.96 17.70 -10.32
CA LYS A 129 -4.89 16.34 -9.77
C LYS A 129 -3.45 15.86 -9.71
N ILE A 130 -3.06 15.34 -8.57
CA ILE A 130 -1.78 14.69 -8.31
C ILE A 130 -2.09 13.28 -7.80
N SER A 131 -1.33 12.28 -8.25
CA SER A 131 -1.44 10.93 -7.69
C SER A 131 -1.01 10.94 -6.22
N GLY A 132 -1.85 10.39 -5.35
CA GLY A 132 -1.55 10.21 -3.93
C GLY A 132 -0.61 9.04 -3.68
N ALA A 133 -0.31 8.82 -2.40
CA ALA A 133 0.45 7.65 -1.97
C ALA A 133 -0.44 6.40 -1.94
N VAL A 134 0.19 5.25 -2.09
CA VAL A 134 -0.41 3.92 -1.92
C VAL A 134 0.32 3.24 -0.77
N ASP A 135 -0.44 2.55 0.07
CA ASP A 135 0.08 1.74 1.16
C ASP A 135 -0.24 0.27 0.89
N GLY A 136 0.72 -0.61 1.17
CA GLY A 136 0.63 -2.03 0.86
C GLY A 136 0.00 -2.86 1.98
N ASP A 137 -0.14 -2.29 3.17
CA ASP A 137 -0.69 -3.00 4.33
C ASP A 137 -2.16 -3.35 4.07
N SER A 138 -2.53 -4.58 4.39
CA SER A 138 -3.87 -5.07 4.08
C SER A 138 -4.90 -4.69 5.13
N ASN A 139 -4.45 -4.30 6.32
CA ASN A 139 -5.28 -3.67 7.34
C ASN A 139 -5.47 -2.19 7.01
N PRO A 140 -6.72 -1.72 6.80
CA PRO A 140 -6.98 -0.31 6.55
C PRO A 140 -6.46 0.63 7.64
N GLU A 141 -6.32 0.17 8.89
CA GLU A 141 -5.71 0.96 9.99
C GLU A 141 -4.23 1.26 9.78
N PHE A 142 -3.52 0.47 8.98
CA PHE A 142 -2.12 0.68 8.64
C PHE A 142 -1.92 1.33 7.26
N THR A 143 -3.00 1.56 6.51
CA THR A 143 -2.91 2.32 5.25
C THR A 143 -2.83 3.84 5.45
N VAL A 144 -2.62 4.60 4.37
CA VAL A 144 -2.55 6.07 4.38
C VAL A 144 -3.75 6.70 5.09
N ARG A 145 -3.50 7.43 6.19
CA ARG A 145 -4.54 8.09 7.00
C ARG A 145 -4.61 9.59 6.83
N HIS A 146 -3.48 10.25 6.59
CA HIS A 146 -3.49 11.69 6.42
C HIS A 146 -2.33 12.21 5.57
N TYR A 147 -2.53 13.43 5.06
CA TYR A 147 -1.54 14.16 4.27
C TYR A 147 -1.22 15.49 4.94
N ASN A 148 0.06 15.85 4.94
CA ASN A 148 0.53 17.17 5.35
C ASN A 148 1.33 17.84 4.23
N THR A 149 1.55 19.15 4.35
CA THR A 149 2.42 19.91 3.45
C THR A 149 3.57 20.54 4.22
N THR A 150 4.76 20.55 3.61
CA THR A 150 5.93 21.26 4.17
C THR A 150 6.63 22.07 3.08
N PRO A 151 6.80 23.39 3.25
CA PRO A 151 6.18 24.22 4.31
C PRO A 151 4.65 24.28 4.17
N THR A 152 3.97 24.80 5.19
CA THR A 152 2.53 25.11 5.11
C THR A 152 2.27 26.06 3.94
N LEU A 153 1.19 25.80 3.19
CA LEU A 153 0.86 26.52 1.97
C LEU A 153 -0.15 27.65 2.23
N ASP A 154 0.16 28.83 1.69
CA ASP A 154 -0.76 29.99 1.70
C ASP A 154 -1.47 30.21 0.36
N MET A 155 -0.88 29.72 -0.73
CA MET A 155 -1.37 29.90 -2.11
C MET A 155 -2.21 28.72 -2.60
N PHE A 156 -2.02 27.55 -1.98
CA PHE A 156 -2.67 26.31 -2.36
C PHE A 156 -3.19 25.58 -1.14
N SER A 157 -4.22 24.76 -1.33
CA SER A 157 -4.69 23.77 -0.36
C SER A 157 -4.72 22.38 -1.00
N ILE A 158 -4.64 21.33 -0.19
CA ILE A 158 -4.74 19.94 -0.67
C ILE A 158 -6.04 19.30 -0.18
N HIS A 159 -6.71 18.58 -1.08
CA HIS A 159 -7.92 17.81 -0.81
C HIS A 159 -7.73 16.37 -1.31
N PRO A 160 -7.21 15.47 -0.46
CA PRO A 160 -7.09 14.05 -0.77
C PRO A 160 -8.46 13.39 -0.90
N THR A 161 -8.61 12.51 -1.87
CA THR A 161 -9.79 11.67 -2.09
C THR A 161 -9.34 10.23 -2.31
N GLU A 162 -9.89 9.31 -1.54
CA GLU A 162 -9.64 7.87 -1.69
C GLU A 162 -10.38 7.34 -2.94
N ASN A 163 -9.69 6.55 -3.74
CA ASN A 163 -10.23 5.87 -4.90
C ASN A 163 -10.72 4.46 -4.50
N PRO A 164 -11.67 3.86 -5.22
CA PRO A 164 -12.21 2.52 -4.90
C PRO A 164 -11.17 1.38 -4.90
N ASP A 165 -10.02 1.60 -5.55
CA ASP A 165 -8.90 0.64 -5.63
C ASP A 165 -7.92 0.78 -4.46
N GLY A 166 -8.21 1.63 -3.47
CA GLY A 166 -7.35 1.90 -2.31
C GLY A 166 -6.25 2.93 -2.58
N SER A 167 -6.08 3.38 -3.83
CA SER A 167 -5.18 4.50 -4.13
C SER A 167 -5.80 5.83 -3.73
N SER A 168 -4.98 6.87 -3.56
CA SER A 168 -5.47 8.23 -3.31
C SER A 168 -5.24 9.14 -4.51
N THR A 169 -6.13 10.12 -4.70
CA THR A 169 -5.92 11.27 -5.57
C THR A 169 -5.84 12.53 -4.72
N ILE A 170 -4.85 13.37 -4.92
CA ILE A 170 -4.72 14.65 -4.23
C ILE A 170 -5.17 15.77 -5.18
N ASN A 171 -6.22 16.50 -4.81
CA ASN A 171 -6.63 17.69 -5.54
C ASN A 171 -5.92 18.91 -4.91
N LEU A 172 -4.94 19.45 -5.62
CA LEU A 172 -4.28 20.70 -5.26
C LEU A 172 -5.11 21.87 -5.76
N ARG A 173 -5.69 22.65 -4.85
CA ARG A 173 -6.58 23.76 -5.17
C ARG A 173 -5.86 25.10 -5.02
N LEU A 174 -6.02 25.97 -6.01
CA LEU A 174 -5.51 27.34 -5.96
C LEU A 174 -6.41 28.21 -5.06
N GLU A 175 -5.85 28.86 -4.06
CA GLU A 175 -6.59 29.69 -3.08
C GLU A 175 -6.46 31.20 -3.34
N LYS A 176 -5.44 31.62 -4.09
CA LYS A 176 -5.14 33.03 -4.39
C LYS A 176 -4.70 33.19 -5.83
N GLU A 177 -4.90 34.37 -6.40
CA GLU A 177 -4.45 34.68 -7.76
C GLU A 177 -2.93 34.55 -7.89
N LEU A 178 -2.50 34.02 -9.03
CA LEU A 178 -1.09 33.88 -9.37
C LEU A 178 -0.64 35.16 -10.10
N ASP A 179 0.65 35.46 -9.97
CA ASP A 179 1.31 36.61 -10.59
C ASP A 179 2.75 36.18 -10.85
N ARG A 180 3.05 35.92 -12.13
CA ARG A 180 4.33 35.36 -12.56
C ARG A 180 5.46 36.35 -12.31
N GLU A 181 5.24 37.65 -12.54
CA GLU A 181 6.24 38.70 -12.30
C GLU A 181 6.61 38.79 -10.81
N ARG A 182 5.67 38.51 -9.91
CA ARG A 182 5.93 38.47 -8.47
C ARG A 182 6.59 37.17 -8.02
N LYS A 183 6.12 36.03 -8.52
CA LYS A 183 6.64 34.70 -8.17
C LYS A 183 6.30 33.67 -9.24
N ASP A 184 7.32 33.23 -9.96
CA ASP A 184 7.23 32.29 -11.07
C ASP A 184 7.20 30.81 -10.64
N GLN A 185 7.51 30.49 -9.38
CA GLN A 185 7.59 29.11 -8.92
C GLN A 185 7.22 28.91 -7.44
N TYR A 186 6.50 27.81 -7.17
CA TYR A 186 6.23 27.31 -5.82
C TYR A 186 6.75 25.88 -5.67
N ILE A 187 7.53 25.64 -4.61
CA ILE A 187 8.06 24.31 -4.30
C ILE A 187 7.66 23.94 -2.87
N PHE A 188 7.08 22.75 -2.72
CA PHE A 188 6.69 22.19 -1.42
C PHE A 188 6.66 20.67 -1.48
N ASN A 189 6.65 20.02 -0.32
CA ASN A 189 6.44 18.58 -0.23
C ASN A 189 5.03 18.29 0.24
N ILE A 190 4.40 17.30 -0.36
CA ILE A 190 3.23 16.62 0.21
C ILE A 190 3.75 15.36 0.90
N ILE A 191 3.40 15.17 2.17
CA ILE A 191 3.82 14.02 2.98
C ILE A 191 2.58 13.18 3.27
N ALA A 192 2.65 11.88 2.98
CA ALA A 192 1.62 10.91 3.35
C ALA A 192 2.06 10.16 4.61
N TYR A 193 1.13 9.96 5.53
CA TYR A 193 1.34 9.21 6.77
C TYR A 193 0.34 8.08 6.86
N ASP A 194 0.81 6.90 7.27
CA ASP A 194 -0.04 5.76 7.62
C ASP A 194 -0.75 5.96 8.97
N GLY A 195 -1.51 4.96 9.41
CA GLY A 195 -2.14 4.92 10.73
C GLY A 195 -1.36 4.09 11.76
N GLY A 196 -0.15 3.65 11.43
CA GLY A 196 0.71 2.86 12.30
C GLY A 196 1.15 3.58 13.58
N ASN A 197 1.68 2.81 14.53
CA ASN A 197 2.32 3.35 15.73
C ASN A 197 3.64 2.60 16.04
N PRO A 198 4.81 3.16 15.71
CA PRO A 198 5.01 4.48 15.13
C PRO A 198 4.49 4.59 13.70
N SER A 199 4.03 5.79 13.31
CA SER A 199 3.58 6.04 11.95
C SER A 199 4.77 6.15 10.99
N MET A 200 4.67 5.49 9.84
CA MET A 200 5.60 5.64 8.71
C MET A 200 5.07 6.64 7.70
N SER A 201 5.97 7.15 6.86
CA SER A 201 5.64 8.19 5.89
C SER A 201 6.54 8.18 4.67
N ASP A 202 6.05 8.80 3.60
CA ASP A 202 6.82 9.13 2.39
C ASP A 202 6.40 10.52 1.91
N TYR A 203 7.20 11.13 1.03
CA TYR A 203 6.93 12.48 0.53
C TYR A 203 7.11 12.59 -0.99
N LEU A 204 6.30 13.47 -1.57
CA LEU A 204 6.34 13.88 -2.97
C LEU A 204 6.73 15.35 -3.06
N ARG A 205 7.78 15.66 -3.81
CA ARG A 205 8.16 17.05 -4.11
C ARG A 205 7.31 17.62 -5.24
N VAL A 206 6.53 18.63 -4.95
CA VAL A 206 5.69 19.33 -5.93
C VAL A 206 6.35 20.64 -6.33
N THR A 207 6.46 20.87 -7.64
CA THR A 207 6.91 22.14 -8.22
C THR A 207 5.79 22.69 -9.10
N VAL A 208 5.20 23.81 -8.69
CA VAL A 208 4.26 24.56 -9.53
C VAL A 208 5.03 25.65 -10.24
N GLN A 209 5.13 25.57 -11.56
CA GLN A 209 5.67 26.62 -12.42
C GLN A 209 4.52 27.50 -12.91
N VAL A 210 4.61 28.80 -12.63
CA VAL A 210 3.66 29.78 -13.12
C VAL A 210 4.08 30.17 -14.53
N THR A 211 3.23 29.85 -15.51
CA THR A 211 3.47 30.23 -16.90
C THR A 211 2.80 31.57 -17.19
N ASP A 212 3.40 32.31 -18.12
CA ASP A 212 2.74 33.49 -18.71
C ASP A 212 1.41 33.05 -19.33
N ASP A 213 0.44 33.94 -19.35
CA ASP A 213 -0.83 33.65 -20.00
C ASP A 213 -0.61 33.65 -21.51
N ASN A 214 -0.68 32.48 -22.15
CA ASN A 214 -0.71 32.43 -23.61
C ASN A 214 -2.16 32.65 -24.09
N ASP A 215 -2.71 33.80 -23.73
CA ASP A 215 -4.07 34.26 -24.07
C ASP A 215 -4.16 34.84 -25.49
N ASN A 216 -3.02 34.98 -26.18
CA ASN A 216 -2.96 35.51 -27.53
C ASN A 216 -3.25 34.41 -28.56
N SER A 217 -4.51 34.33 -29.00
CA SER A 217 -4.84 33.67 -30.25
C SER A 217 -4.09 34.38 -31.39
N PRO A 218 -3.40 33.67 -32.30
CA PRO A 218 -2.74 34.32 -33.42
C PRO A 218 -3.77 35.06 -34.27
N GLU A 219 -3.70 36.39 -34.23
CA GLU A 219 -4.58 37.25 -35.01
C GLU A 219 -3.92 37.54 -36.35
N PHE A 220 -4.62 37.23 -37.44
CA PHE A 220 -4.18 37.68 -38.76
C PHE A 220 -4.17 39.21 -38.78
N GLN A 221 -3.07 39.82 -39.26
CA GLN A 221 -2.98 41.28 -39.40
C GLN A 221 -4.12 41.87 -40.26
N ARG A 222 -4.75 41.05 -41.10
CA ARG A 222 -5.89 41.41 -41.93
C ARG A 222 -6.94 40.31 -41.89
N ALA A 223 -8.22 40.69 -41.87
CA ALA A 223 -9.35 39.76 -42.01
C ALA A 223 -9.37 39.00 -43.35
N LYS A 224 -8.64 39.52 -44.36
CA LYS A 224 -8.49 38.91 -45.68
C LYS A 224 -7.13 39.29 -46.26
N TYR A 225 -6.47 38.32 -46.88
CA TYR A 225 -5.31 38.56 -47.73
C TYR A 225 -5.69 38.25 -49.17
N ASP A 226 -5.54 39.25 -50.04
CA ASP A 226 -5.75 39.12 -51.48
C ASP A 226 -4.38 39.24 -52.16
N PHE A 227 -4.03 38.25 -52.98
CA PHE A 227 -2.80 38.23 -53.77
C PHE A 227 -3.15 37.85 -55.21
N SER A 228 -2.39 38.39 -56.16
CA SER A 228 -2.41 38.00 -57.57
C SER A 228 -1.03 37.50 -57.94
N ILE A 229 -0.96 36.29 -58.51
CA ILE A 229 0.29 35.65 -58.93
C ILE A 229 0.18 35.41 -60.44
N ASN A 230 1.27 35.60 -61.18
CA ASN A 230 1.32 35.30 -62.60
C ASN A 230 1.30 33.77 -62.83
N GLU A 231 0.72 33.33 -63.94
CA GLU A 231 0.63 31.90 -64.24
C GLU A 231 1.99 31.22 -64.49
N ASP A 232 2.99 32.01 -64.88
CA ASP A 232 4.36 31.55 -65.20
C ASP A 232 5.35 31.69 -64.02
N GLU A 233 4.86 31.92 -62.80
CA GLU A 233 5.73 32.16 -61.66
C GLU A 233 6.51 30.90 -61.24
N GLN A 234 7.78 31.07 -60.85
CA GLN A 234 8.63 29.95 -60.43
C GLN A 234 8.21 29.37 -59.07
N ILE A 235 8.50 28.08 -58.87
CA ILE A 235 8.27 27.39 -57.60
C ILE A 235 9.04 28.10 -56.47
N GLY A 236 8.31 28.55 -55.44
CA GLY A 236 8.88 29.21 -54.26
C GLY A 236 8.94 30.74 -54.31
N ALA A 237 8.28 31.37 -55.29
CA ALA A 237 8.27 32.83 -55.44
C ALA A 237 7.43 33.59 -54.40
N VAL A 238 6.55 32.91 -53.65
CA VAL A 238 5.68 33.49 -52.60
C VAL A 238 5.60 32.56 -51.40
#